data_AF-A0A2E1ALZ0-F1
#
_entry.id   AF-A0A2E1ALZ0-F1
#
_cell.length_a   1.000
_cell.length_b   1.000
_cell.length_c   1.000
_cell.angle_alpha   90.00
_cell.angle_beta   90.00
_cell.angle_gamma   90.00
#
_symmetry.space_group_name_H-M   'P 1'
#
loop_
_entity.id
_entity.type
_entity.pdbx_description
1 polymer ?
#
loop_
_entity_poly.entity_id
_entity_poly.type
_entity_poly.pdbx_seq_one_letter_code
_entity_poly.pdbx_strand_id
1 'polypeptide(L)'
;MTDSSKRIFLSYRRSVAQHLSLLLFKELRRQGFDVFRDYSSVGPGKFEEIILNQITTRDHFILLLTPGTLDRCNYDEQAEHPKVPNPDDWLRREIEHAIFTGRNIIPLVVDDFSWDNIRPKLTAGLKPLADFNGPTLHTTHDMLFDTSIEILCRDYLTKAVTEATAEPTPKVEEDAEEIIEASESEAVDEKALEAERHFSEGYIASENKDYETAIEKYTQAIELRPKWDFPYNNRGNCYALLGRYEEALADYKHAIMINPNYVEAYSNRGNAYRSLGRYEEALADCDFAISLNSKYADAFNNRGVLYSELEKYDEAIKDYKQAIRFNPRFAEAFSNRAKLFSKLQRNNEALADYKRAIKINPDNVDYYFNRGRAYMDLQRYKQAIIDYNQAIDLDENYAYAYNNRGFCYYRLGNYKAAYRDINKYLDLSPENADAHNNLGVIEFIFGNYLKAKEFLRKTLQLEPDHFFAKANLGITQHAFGEITEAHALWRQLVEKDEHHMDADWVGKEYNWAEPLIEEARKLIASLKGADE
;
A
#
# COMPACT_ATOMS: atom_id res chain seq x y z
N MET A 1 -29.30 -5.84 45.94
CA MET A 1 -28.91 -6.39 44.63
C MET A 1 -28.40 -5.21 43.84
N THR A 2 -27.08 -5.12 43.68
CA THR A 2 -26.45 -4.17 42.77
C THR A 2 -27.05 -4.40 41.37
N ASP A 3 -27.42 -3.31 40.70
CA ASP A 3 -27.92 -3.35 39.33
C ASP A 3 -26.81 -3.92 38.44
N SER A 4 -26.92 -5.21 38.08
CA SER A 4 -25.87 -5.91 37.35
C SER A 4 -25.61 -5.28 35.98
N SER A 5 -26.57 -4.54 35.42
CA SER A 5 -26.43 -3.85 34.13
C SER A 5 -25.43 -2.69 34.09
N LYS A 6 -24.75 -2.38 35.22
CA LYS A 6 -23.86 -1.23 35.33
C LYS A 6 -22.36 -1.55 35.34
N ARG A 7 -21.95 -2.79 35.06
CA ARG A 7 -20.55 -3.21 35.16
C ARG A 7 -19.84 -3.21 33.80
N ILE A 8 -18.73 -2.49 33.69
CA ILE A 8 -17.99 -2.23 32.44
C ILE A 8 -16.52 -2.64 32.58
N PHE A 9 -16.03 -3.46 31.65
CA PHE A 9 -14.60 -3.61 31.40
C PHE A 9 -14.21 -2.67 30.25
N LEU A 10 -13.26 -1.77 30.49
CA LEU A 10 -12.76 -0.81 29.50
C LEU A 10 -11.35 -1.22 29.04
N SER A 11 -11.28 -1.77 27.83
CA SER A 11 -10.06 -2.17 27.13
C SER A 11 -9.59 -1.07 26.17
N TYR A 12 -8.27 -0.88 26.03
CA TYR A 12 -7.67 0.10 25.13
C TYR A 12 -6.19 -0.22 24.85
N ARG A 13 -5.63 0.39 23.81
CA ARG A 13 -4.18 0.27 23.55
C ARG A 13 -3.40 1.27 24.40
N ARG A 14 -2.75 0.74 25.44
CA ARG A 14 -2.01 1.52 26.45
C ARG A 14 -1.00 2.52 25.90
N SER A 15 -0.38 2.20 24.77
CA SER A 15 0.67 3.04 24.18
C SER A 15 0.17 4.30 23.45
N VAL A 16 -1.14 4.38 23.16
CA VAL A 16 -1.72 5.45 22.31
C VAL A 16 -3.01 6.06 22.85
N ALA A 17 -3.68 5.46 23.84
CA ALA A 17 -4.99 5.91 24.31
C ALA A 17 -5.10 5.92 25.85
N GLN A 18 -3.97 6.05 26.56
CA GLN A 18 -3.93 5.98 28.02
C GLN A 18 -4.76 7.09 28.66
N HIS A 19 -4.56 8.32 28.21
CA HIS A 19 -5.19 9.48 28.84
C HIS A 19 -6.65 9.58 28.43
N LEU A 20 -6.97 9.25 27.16
CA LEU A 20 -8.35 9.16 26.72
C LEU A 20 -9.14 8.07 27.46
N SER A 21 -8.53 6.90 27.71
CA SER A 21 -9.17 5.84 28.51
C SER A 21 -9.44 6.27 29.95
N LEU A 22 -8.55 7.08 30.56
CA LEU A 22 -8.74 7.62 31.91
C LEU A 22 -9.91 8.59 31.95
N LEU A 23 -10.02 9.48 30.95
CA LEU A 23 -11.13 10.43 30.83
C LEU A 23 -12.46 9.68 30.75
N LEU A 24 -12.55 8.68 29.85
CA LEU A 24 -13.73 7.85 29.68
C LEU A 24 -14.09 7.07 30.96
N PHE A 25 -13.09 6.50 31.64
CA PHE A 25 -13.26 5.83 32.92
C PHE A 25 -13.91 6.75 33.96
N LYS A 26 -13.36 7.96 34.16
CA LYS A 26 -13.88 8.90 35.15
C LYS A 26 -15.31 9.34 34.83
N GLU A 27 -15.60 9.56 33.55
CA GLU A 27 -16.92 9.99 33.13
C GLU A 27 -17.97 8.88 33.32
N LEU A 28 -17.67 7.64 32.96
CA LEU A 28 -18.57 6.50 33.21
C LEU A 28 -18.79 6.25 34.72
N ARG A 29 -17.76 6.42 35.56
CA ARG A 29 -17.93 6.39 37.04
C ARG A 29 -18.86 7.50 37.53
N ARG A 30 -18.76 8.71 36.97
CA ARG A 30 -19.66 9.84 37.29
C ARG A 30 -21.12 9.53 36.95
N GLN A 31 -21.36 8.78 35.87
CA GLN A 31 -22.68 8.28 35.48
C GLN A 31 -23.18 7.10 36.34
N GLY A 32 -22.37 6.64 37.31
CA GLY A 32 -22.74 5.62 38.28
C GLY A 32 -22.48 4.18 37.82
N PHE A 33 -21.61 3.98 36.81
CA PHE A 33 -21.16 2.66 36.40
C PHE A 33 -20.04 2.12 37.30
N ASP A 34 -19.96 0.81 37.42
CA ASP A 34 -18.80 0.10 37.97
C ASP A 34 -17.83 -0.25 36.84
N VAL A 35 -16.74 0.51 36.73
CA VAL A 35 -15.82 0.43 35.60
C VAL A 35 -14.50 -0.17 36.07
N PHE A 36 -14.03 -1.19 35.38
CA PHE A 36 -12.64 -1.66 35.47
C PHE A 36 -11.93 -1.26 34.18
N ARG A 37 -11.01 -0.32 34.29
CA ARG A 37 -10.15 0.10 33.18
C ARG A 37 -8.90 -0.79 33.17
N ASP A 38 -8.58 -1.37 32.01
CA ASP A 38 -7.37 -2.16 31.84
C ASP A 38 -6.14 -1.37 32.32
N TYR A 39 -5.32 -1.95 33.22
CA TYR A 39 -4.32 -1.20 33.96
C TYR A 39 -2.89 -1.73 33.74
N SER A 40 -1.93 -0.80 33.73
CA SER A 40 -0.58 -0.99 33.19
C SER A 40 0.35 -1.89 34.03
N SER A 41 -0.01 -2.24 35.27
CA SER A 41 0.86 -2.94 36.24
C SER A 41 0.59 -4.45 36.40
N VAL A 42 -0.38 -5.01 35.66
CA VAL A 42 -0.70 -6.44 35.77
C VAL A 42 0.34 -7.27 35.00
N GLY A 43 1.28 -7.90 35.71
CA GLY A 43 2.29 -8.76 35.10
C GLY A 43 1.71 -10.04 34.47
N PRO A 44 2.48 -10.79 33.65
CA PRO A 44 1.99 -11.93 32.87
C PRO A 44 1.29 -13.02 33.69
N GLY A 45 1.64 -13.22 34.97
CA GLY A 45 0.99 -14.21 35.83
C GLY A 45 -0.33 -13.74 36.48
N LYS A 46 -0.57 -12.42 36.51
CA LYS A 46 -1.80 -11.83 37.05
C LYS A 46 -2.82 -11.49 35.96
N PHE A 47 -2.43 -11.55 34.68
CA PHE A 47 -3.30 -11.24 33.56
C PHE A 47 -4.51 -12.19 33.52
N GLU A 48 -4.28 -13.51 33.58
CA GLU A 48 -5.34 -14.50 33.57
C GLU A 48 -6.19 -14.43 34.85
N GLU A 49 -5.57 -14.15 35.99
CA GLU A 49 -6.22 -14.11 37.29
C GLU A 49 -7.13 -12.88 37.45
N ILE A 50 -6.66 -11.70 37.02
CA ILE A 50 -7.37 -10.43 37.18
C ILE A 50 -8.10 -10.07 35.89
N ILE A 51 -7.39 -9.85 34.77
CA ILE A 51 -8.00 -9.28 33.55
C ILE A 51 -9.12 -10.17 33.01
N LEU A 52 -8.85 -11.46 32.78
CA LEU A 52 -9.87 -12.37 32.24
C LEU A 52 -11.03 -12.59 33.22
N ASN A 53 -10.76 -12.56 34.52
CA ASN A 53 -11.81 -12.60 35.54
C ASN A 53 -12.69 -11.34 35.48
N GLN A 54 -12.09 -10.16 35.45
CA GLN A 54 -12.80 -8.88 35.40
C GLN A 54 -13.60 -8.72 34.09
N ILE A 55 -13.16 -9.32 32.98
CA ILE A 55 -13.98 -9.44 31.76
C ILE A 55 -15.19 -10.34 32.01
N THR A 56 -15.01 -11.49 32.66
CA THR A 56 -16.07 -12.49 32.90
C THR A 56 -17.15 -11.98 33.84
N THR A 57 -16.77 -11.21 34.87
CA THR A 57 -17.68 -10.76 35.93
C THR A 57 -18.45 -9.49 35.57
N ARG A 58 -18.16 -8.86 34.43
CA ARG A 58 -18.83 -7.63 33.97
C ARG A 58 -19.72 -7.88 32.78
N ASP A 59 -20.65 -6.96 32.54
CA ASP A 59 -21.70 -7.13 31.55
C ASP A 59 -21.27 -6.51 30.22
N HIS A 60 -20.64 -5.34 30.27
CA HIS A 60 -20.21 -4.59 29.10
C HIS A 60 -18.69 -4.66 28.92
N PHE A 61 -18.25 -4.91 27.69
CA PHE A 61 -16.85 -4.85 27.28
C PHE A 61 -16.71 -3.71 26.27
N ILE A 62 -16.20 -2.56 26.72
CA ILE A 62 -15.90 -1.42 25.86
C ILE A 62 -14.47 -1.58 25.37
N LEU A 63 -14.27 -1.49 24.07
CA LEU A 63 -12.96 -1.42 23.46
C LEU A 63 -12.77 -0.05 22.81
N LEU A 64 -11.87 0.76 23.36
CA LEU A 64 -11.53 2.07 22.81
C LEU A 64 -10.62 1.91 21.59
N LEU A 65 -11.13 2.28 20.43
CA LEU A 65 -10.45 2.21 19.14
C LEU A 65 -10.05 3.62 18.68
N THR A 66 -8.80 3.98 18.96
CA THR A 66 -8.16 5.14 18.33
C THR A 66 -7.55 4.74 16.98
N PRO A 67 -7.30 5.70 16.07
CA PRO A 67 -6.59 5.42 14.83
C PRO A 67 -5.23 4.71 15.07
N GLY A 68 -4.48 5.13 16.11
CA GLY A 68 -3.24 4.46 16.53
C GLY A 68 -3.39 3.04 17.06
N THR A 69 -4.59 2.66 17.52
CA THR A 69 -4.90 1.29 17.95
C THR A 69 -4.99 0.36 16.74
N LEU A 70 -5.54 0.85 15.62
CA LEU A 70 -5.66 0.06 14.40
C LEU A 70 -4.32 -0.17 13.71
N ASP A 71 -3.44 0.83 13.69
CA ASP A 71 -2.12 0.77 13.07
C ASP A 71 -1.29 -0.44 13.56
N ARG A 72 -1.47 -0.83 14.83
CA ARG A 72 -0.72 -1.90 15.49
C ARG A 72 -1.43 -3.25 15.60
N CYS A 73 -2.68 -3.36 15.18
CA CYS A 73 -3.41 -4.63 15.21
C CYS A 73 -3.35 -5.37 13.86
N ASN A 74 -2.46 -4.98 12.96
CA ASN A 74 -2.34 -5.56 11.64
C ASN A 74 -1.61 -6.92 11.70
N TYR A 75 -2.35 -8.01 11.95
CA TYR A 75 -1.85 -9.40 11.98
C TYR A 75 -2.77 -10.34 11.18
N ASP A 76 -2.19 -11.30 10.46
CA ASP A 76 -2.92 -12.13 9.49
C ASP A 76 -3.19 -13.56 10.00
N GLU A 77 -4.47 -13.87 10.22
CA GLU A 77 -4.95 -15.19 10.65
C GLU A 77 -5.12 -16.21 9.50
N GLN A 78 -5.01 -15.80 8.22
CA GLN A 78 -5.30 -16.66 7.06
C GLN A 78 -4.06 -17.31 6.40
N ALA A 79 -2.90 -17.28 7.05
CA ALA A 79 -1.70 -17.94 6.54
C ALA A 79 -1.86 -19.48 6.50
N GLU A 80 -1.30 -20.16 5.48
CA GLU A 80 -1.25 -21.63 5.38
C GLU A 80 -0.53 -22.28 6.59
N HIS A 81 0.30 -21.48 7.27
CA HIS A 81 0.72 -21.68 8.64
C HIS A 81 0.45 -20.37 9.39
N PRO A 82 -0.70 -20.21 10.06
CA PRO A 82 -0.92 -19.08 10.95
C PRO A 82 0.28 -19.07 11.88
N LYS A 83 0.96 -17.92 11.99
CA LYS A 83 1.80 -17.75 13.18
C LYS A 83 0.84 -17.97 14.36
N VAL A 84 1.35 -18.61 15.41
CA VAL A 84 0.60 -18.60 16.67
C VAL A 84 0.42 -17.12 17.03
N PRO A 85 -0.82 -16.67 17.30
CA PRO A 85 -1.23 -15.28 17.49
C PRO A 85 -0.45 -14.33 18.40
N ASN A 86 0.88 -14.28 18.50
CA ASN A 86 1.58 -13.72 19.68
C ASN A 86 0.79 -14.03 20.97
N PRO A 87 1.04 -15.16 21.66
CA PRO A 87 0.30 -15.49 22.88
C PRO A 87 0.32 -14.38 23.95
N ASP A 88 1.19 -13.37 23.81
CA ASP A 88 1.26 -12.17 24.65
C ASP A 88 0.50 -10.94 24.09
N ASP A 89 -0.29 -11.04 23.02
CA ASP A 89 -1.17 -9.96 22.56
C ASP A 89 -2.41 -9.89 23.47
N TRP A 90 -2.28 -9.11 24.54
CA TRP A 90 -3.32 -8.93 25.55
C TRP A 90 -4.62 -8.42 24.95
N LEU A 91 -4.58 -7.46 24.03
CA LEU A 91 -5.78 -6.87 23.45
C LEU A 91 -6.61 -7.91 22.70
N ARG A 92 -5.95 -8.75 21.89
CA ARG A 92 -6.61 -9.88 21.23
C ARG A 92 -7.25 -10.81 22.25
N ARG A 93 -6.49 -11.23 23.27
CA ARG A 93 -6.95 -12.20 24.27
C ARG A 93 -8.17 -11.69 25.04
N GLU A 94 -8.19 -10.40 25.35
CA GLU A 94 -9.32 -9.73 26.00
C GLU A 94 -10.57 -9.81 25.12
N ILE A 95 -10.46 -9.48 23.82
CA ILE A 95 -11.57 -9.55 22.85
C ILE A 95 -12.09 -10.97 22.71
N GLU A 96 -11.20 -11.95 22.48
CA GLU A 96 -11.58 -13.35 22.33
C GLU A 96 -12.31 -13.89 23.57
N HIS A 97 -11.82 -13.52 24.76
CA HIS A 97 -12.42 -13.95 26.02
C HIS A 97 -13.78 -13.27 26.28
N ALA A 98 -13.92 -11.99 25.94
CA ALA A 98 -15.19 -11.27 26.01
C ALA A 98 -16.25 -11.89 25.08
N ILE A 99 -15.86 -12.30 23.87
CA ILE A 99 -16.73 -13.02 22.93
C ILE A 99 -17.12 -14.38 23.51
N PHE A 100 -16.14 -15.15 23.97
CA PHE A 100 -16.34 -16.49 24.51
C PHE A 100 -17.30 -16.50 25.73
N THR A 101 -17.16 -15.51 26.61
CA THR A 101 -18.02 -15.34 27.80
C THR A 101 -19.32 -14.60 27.49
N GLY A 102 -19.58 -14.24 26.23
CA GLY A 102 -20.83 -13.67 25.76
C GLY A 102 -21.09 -12.24 26.24
N ARG A 103 -20.06 -11.45 26.53
CA ARG A 103 -20.19 -10.06 27.00
C ARG A 103 -20.84 -9.15 25.94
N ASN A 104 -21.39 -8.02 26.38
CA ASN A 104 -21.86 -6.99 25.45
C ASN A 104 -20.66 -6.18 24.93
N ILE A 105 -20.19 -6.49 23.73
CA ILE A 105 -19.00 -5.89 23.14
C ILE A 105 -19.36 -4.60 22.40
N ILE A 106 -18.64 -3.52 22.74
CA ILE A 106 -18.85 -2.17 22.21
C ILE A 106 -17.50 -1.64 21.69
N PRO A 107 -17.24 -1.70 20.38
CA PRO A 107 -16.06 -1.08 19.79
C PRO A 107 -16.27 0.44 19.68
N LEU A 108 -15.78 1.19 20.66
CA LEU A 108 -15.96 2.64 20.75
C LEU A 108 -14.90 3.36 19.92
N VAL A 109 -15.32 4.01 18.84
CA VAL A 109 -14.43 4.70 17.91
C VAL A 109 -14.29 6.17 18.28
N VAL A 110 -13.14 6.79 18.03
CA VAL A 110 -12.83 8.15 18.49
C VAL A 110 -12.85 9.18 17.35
N ASP A 111 -13.50 10.32 17.59
CA ASP A 111 -13.57 11.51 16.71
C ASP A 111 -14.10 11.21 15.30
N ASP A 112 -13.52 11.82 14.26
CA ASP A 112 -13.99 11.72 12.86
C ASP A 112 -13.74 10.33 12.23
N PHE A 113 -13.33 9.38 13.05
CA PHE A 113 -13.11 8.02 12.64
C PHE A 113 -14.45 7.27 12.68
N SER A 114 -15.04 7.04 11.50
CA SER A 114 -16.33 6.33 11.38
C SER A 114 -16.14 4.81 11.45
N TRP A 115 -16.99 4.14 12.23
CA TRP A 115 -17.02 2.68 12.33
C TRP A 115 -17.20 2.00 10.96
N ASP A 116 -18.04 2.56 10.08
CA ASP A 116 -18.30 2.00 8.76
C ASP A 116 -17.06 1.99 7.86
N ASN A 117 -16.17 2.97 8.04
CA ASN A 117 -14.90 3.05 7.30
C ASN A 117 -13.85 2.06 7.83
N ILE A 118 -13.92 1.74 9.12
CA ILE A 118 -12.94 0.90 9.84
C ILE A 118 -13.29 -0.56 9.75
N ARG A 119 -14.57 -0.89 9.93
CA ARG A 119 -15.10 -2.25 9.94
C ARG A 119 -14.56 -3.14 8.81
N PRO A 120 -14.50 -2.70 7.53
CA PRO A 120 -13.95 -3.52 6.46
C PRO A 120 -12.41 -3.66 6.49
N LYS A 121 -11.71 -2.79 7.22
CA LYS A 121 -10.24 -2.77 7.36
C LYS A 121 -9.73 -3.57 8.56
N LEU A 122 -10.61 -4.05 9.46
CA LEU A 122 -10.21 -4.80 10.65
C LEU A 122 -9.54 -6.14 10.30
N THR A 123 -8.40 -6.39 10.94
CA THR A 123 -7.60 -7.62 10.78
C THR A 123 -7.28 -8.22 12.16
N ALA A 124 -6.65 -9.40 12.18
CA ALA A 124 -6.18 -10.06 13.41
C ALA A 124 -7.23 -10.27 14.51
N GLY A 125 -6.81 -10.08 15.77
CA GLY A 125 -7.66 -10.10 16.95
C GLY A 125 -8.73 -9.01 16.99
N LEU A 126 -8.70 -8.01 16.10
CA LEU A 126 -9.80 -7.06 15.94
C LEU A 126 -10.85 -7.53 14.93
N LYS A 127 -10.53 -8.50 14.06
CA LYS A 127 -11.45 -8.99 13.02
C LYS A 127 -12.81 -9.42 13.58
N PRO A 128 -12.91 -10.12 14.73
CA PRO A 128 -14.21 -10.49 15.28
C PRO A 128 -15.11 -9.28 15.63
N LEU A 129 -14.52 -8.11 15.85
CA LEU A 129 -15.29 -6.90 16.13
C LEU A 129 -16.13 -6.45 14.93
N ALA A 130 -15.79 -6.89 13.71
CA ALA A 130 -16.56 -6.57 12.51
C ALA A 130 -18.02 -7.05 12.56
N ASP A 131 -18.39 -7.91 13.51
CA ASP A 131 -19.78 -8.35 13.70
C ASP A 131 -20.57 -7.45 14.68
N PHE A 132 -19.93 -6.44 15.27
CA PHE A 132 -20.51 -5.54 16.26
C PHE A 132 -20.69 -4.12 15.70
N ASN A 133 -21.50 -3.30 16.39
CA ASN A 133 -21.72 -1.90 16.05
C ASN A 133 -20.96 -1.00 17.01
N GLY A 134 -20.13 -0.11 16.47
CA GLY A 134 -19.33 0.82 17.25
C GLY A 134 -19.91 2.24 17.24
N PRO A 135 -20.26 2.81 18.41
CA PRO A 135 -20.57 4.24 18.49
C PRO A 135 -19.30 5.08 18.35
N THR A 136 -19.49 6.35 18.01
CA THR A 136 -18.42 7.37 17.96
C THR A 136 -18.39 8.18 19.26
N LEU A 137 -17.20 8.34 19.81
CA LEU A 137 -16.86 9.22 20.93
C LEU A 137 -16.18 10.46 20.37
N HIS A 138 -16.88 11.59 20.34
CA HIS A 138 -16.30 12.88 19.96
C HIS A 138 -15.54 13.47 21.15
N THR A 139 -14.24 13.67 21.03
CA THR A 139 -13.36 14.11 22.12
C THR A 139 -12.91 15.55 21.99
N THR A 140 -13.06 16.17 20.82
CA THR A 140 -12.55 17.51 20.50
C THR A 140 -13.41 18.67 21.02
N HIS A 141 -14.66 18.42 21.43
CA HIS A 141 -15.56 19.45 21.94
C HIS A 141 -16.39 18.94 23.11
N ASP A 142 -16.33 19.61 24.26
CA ASP A 142 -16.96 19.15 25.52
C ASP A 142 -18.45 18.79 25.38
N MET A 143 -19.25 19.64 24.72
CA MET A 143 -20.66 19.34 24.46
C MET A 143 -20.87 18.08 23.59
N LEU A 144 -19.99 17.85 22.61
CA LEU A 144 -20.06 16.64 21.78
C LEU A 144 -19.60 15.40 22.54
N PHE A 145 -18.63 15.55 23.45
CA PHE A 145 -18.18 14.49 24.34
C PHE A 145 -19.29 14.04 25.29
N ASP A 146 -19.90 14.98 26.01
CA ASP A 146 -21.03 14.69 26.90
C ASP A 146 -22.19 14.02 26.13
N THR A 147 -22.53 14.54 24.94
CA THR A 147 -23.56 13.94 24.07
C THR A 147 -23.18 12.51 23.65
N SER A 148 -21.91 12.25 23.34
CA SER A 148 -21.44 10.92 22.96
C SER A 148 -21.54 9.93 24.11
N ILE A 149 -21.22 10.38 25.33
CA ILE A 149 -21.37 9.58 26.56
C ILE A 149 -22.84 9.28 26.84
N GLU A 150 -23.73 10.25 26.69
CA GLU A 150 -25.18 10.03 26.86
C GLU A 150 -25.70 8.98 25.87
N ILE A 151 -25.28 9.04 24.60
CA ILE A 151 -25.62 8.04 23.58
C ILE A 151 -25.06 6.67 23.95
N LEU A 152 -23.78 6.59 24.35
CA LEU A 152 -23.15 5.34 24.79
C LEU A 152 -23.95 4.69 25.95
N CYS A 153 -24.27 5.48 26.97
CA CYS A 153 -25.03 5.03 28.14
C CYS A 153 -26.45 4.59 27.78
N ARG A 154 -27.16 5.37 26.96
CA ARG A 154 -28.57 5.13 26.60
C ARG A 154 -28.74 3.95 25.65
N ASP A 155 -27.91 3.86 24.62
CA ASP A 155 -28.17 2.97 23.47
C ASP A 155 -27.33 1.69 23.52
N TYR A 156 -26.16 1.70 24.19
CA TYR A 156 -25.21 0.59 24.16
C TYR A 156 -24.99 -0.09 25.51
N LEU A 157 -25.15 0.63 26.62
CA LEU A 157 -24.94 0.12 27.99
C LEU A 157 -26.25 -0.28 28.69
N THR A 158 -27.19 -0.88 27.94
CA THR A 158 -28.52 -1.29 28.46
C THR A 158 -28.81 -2.78 28.31
N LYS A 159 -27.92 -3.52 27.64
CA LYS A 159 -28.13 -4.94 27.33
C LYS A 159 -27.78 -5.82 28.54
N ALA A 160 -28.77 -6.51 29.10
CA ALA A 160 -28.54 -7.55 30.09
C ALA A 160 -27.83 -8.76 29.46
N VAL A 161 -26.84 -9.31 30.17
CA VAL A 161 -25.96 -10.37 29.67
C VAL A 161 -26.06 -11.61 30.56
N THR A 162 -25.72 -12.79 30.03
CA THR A 162 -25.78 -14.07 30.75
C THR A 162 -25.06 -14.00 32.10
N GLU A 163 -25.73 -14.46 33.16
CA GLU A 163 -25.23 -14.47 34.55
C GLU A 163 -23.83 -15.09 34.63
N ALA A 164 -22.94 -14.43 35.37
CA ALA A 164 -21.55 -14.85 35.58
C ALA A 164 -21.51 -16.25 36.24
N THR A 165 -20.69 -17.15 35.70
CA THR A 165 -20.66 -18.56 36.12
C THR A 165 -19.65 -18.86 37.24
N ALA A 166 -18.89 -17.89 37.73
CA ALA A 166 -17.96 -18.07 38.84
C ALA A 166 -17.77 -16.77 39.63
N GLU A 167 -17.93 -16.83 40.95
CA GLU A 167 -17.55 -15.74 41.85
C GLU A 167 -16.00 -15.69 41.93
N PRO A 168 -15.39 -14.51 41.75
CA PRO A 168 -13.96 -14.35 41.95
C PRO A 168 -13.55 -14.71 43.38
N THR A 169 -12.30 -15.12 43.56
CA THR A 169 -11.79 -15.33 44.92
C THR A 169 -11.64 -13.98 45.62
N PRO A 170 -11.74 -13.91 46.97
CA PRO A 170 -11.59 -12.64 47.70
C PRO A 170 -10.27 -11.91 47.40
N LYS A 171 -9.21 -12.66 47.07
CA LYS A 171 -7.90 -12.13 46.68
C LYS A 171 -7.95 -11.38 45.35
N VAL A 172 -8.70 -11.90 44.37
CA VAL A 172 -8.87 -11.28 43.05
C VAL A 172 -9.75 -10.04 43.13
N GLU A 173 -10.74 -10.04 44.02
CA GLU A 173 -11.55 -8.85 44.31
C GLU A 173 -10.71 -7.74 44.95
N GLU A 174 -9.91 -8.07 45.98
CA GLU A 174 -8.98 -7.12 46.63
C GLU A 174 -8.00 -6.51 45.63
N ASP A 175 -7.31 -7.34 44.83
CA ASP A 175 -6.37 -6.88 43.80
C ASP A 175 -7.05 -6.02 42.72
N ALA A 176 -8.33 -6.29 42.39
CA ALA A 176 -9.09 -5.50 41.43
C ALA A 176 -9.55 -4.15 42.00
N GLU A 177 -9.95 -4.11 43.26
CA GLU A 177 -10.29 -2.88 43.98
C GLU A 177 -9.09 -1.93 44.05
N GLU A 178 -7.89 -2.44 44.35
CA GLU A 178 -6.65 -1.64 44.33
C GLU A 178 -6.40 -0.95 42.97
N ILE A 179 -6.68 -1.65 41.86
CA ILE A 179 -6.53 -1.10 40.49
C ILE A 179 -7.58 -0.02 40.20
N ILE A 180 -8.81 -0.22 40.66
CA ILE A 180 -9.89 0.76 40.51
C ILE A 180 -9.55 2.03 41.31
N GLU A 181 -9.15 1.90 42.57
CA GLU A 181 -8.73 3.01 43.42
C GLU A 181 -7.54 3.78 42.81
N ALA A 182 -6.55 3.04 42.29
CA ALA A 182 -5.43 3.65 41.57
C ALA A 182 -5.89 4.48 40.36
N SER A 183 -6.84 3.96 39.56
CA SER A 183 -7.41 4.67 38.41
C SER A 183 -8.25 5.88 38.80
N GLU A 184 -8.98 5.82 39.93
CA GLU A 184 -9.75 6.96 40.44
C GLU A 184 -8.85 8.09 40.91
N SER A 185 -7.75 7.74 41.58
CA SER A 185 -6.75 8.68 42.09
C SER A 185 -5.87 9.31 40.99
N GLU A 186 -5.75 8.66 39.83
CA GLU A 186 -4.96 9.16 38.70
C GLU A 186 -5.57 10.47 38.16
N ALA A 187 -4.77 11.53 38.04
CA ALA A 187 -5.22 12.79 37.45
C ALA A 187 -5.19 12.70 35.92
N VAL A 188 -6.16 13.35 35.27
CA VAL A 188 -6.12 13.51 33.80
C VAL A 188 -5.02 14.50 33.47
N ASP A 189 -3.99 14.06 32.76
CA ASP A 189 -2.99 14.95 32.18
C ASP A 189 -3.55 15.53 30.88
N GLU A 190 -4.10 16.75 30.97
CA GLU A 190 -4.70 17.47 29.85
C GLU A 190 -3.73 17.65 28.67
N LYS A 191 -2.43 17.81 28.92
CA LYS A 191 -1.45 17.95 27.83
C LYS A 191 -1.23 16.63 27.12
N ALA A 192 -1.17 15.53 27.85
CA ALA A 192 -0.99 14.21 27.27
C ALA A 192 -2.25 13.74 26.54
N LEU A 193 -3.44 14.08 27.04
CA LEU A 193 -4.71 13.87 26.36
C LEU A 193 -4.76 14.64 25.04
N GLU A 194 -4.41 15.93 25.05
CA GLU A 194 -4.37 16.75 23.84
C GLU A 194 -3.33 16.24 22.83
N ALA A 195 -2.19 15.72 23.31
CA ALA A 195 -1.22 15.07 22.44
C ALA A 195 -1.81 13.82 21.74
N GLU A 196 -2.56 12.98 22.46
CA GLU A 196 -3.24 11.80 21.91
C GLU A 196 -4.30 12.19 20.84
N ARG A 197 -5.00 13.32 21.03
CA ARG A 197 -5.93 13.89 20.04
C ARG A 197 -5.21 14.32 18.78
N HIS A 198 -4.19 15.16 18.89
CA HIS A 198 -3.41 15.60 17.72
C HIS A 198 -2.76 14.44 16.98
N PHE A 199 -2.30 13.41 17.67
CA PHE A 199 -1.80 12.21 17.01
C PHE A 199 -2.90 11.48 16.21
N SER A 200 -4.11 11.40 16.76
CA SER A 200 -5.25 10.79 16.08
C SER A 200 -5.66 11.60 14.84
N GLU A 201 -5.71 12.93 14.94
CA GLU A 201 -5.95 13.85 13.82
C GLU A 201 -4.87 13.70 12.73
N GLY A 202 -3.60 13.62 13.13
CA GLY A 202 -2.48 13.42 12.20
C GLY A 202 -2.55 12.09 11.47
N TYR A 203 -2.98 11.03 12.14
CA TYR A 203 -3.20 9.73 11.52
C TYR A 203 -4.31 9.76 10.49
N ILE A 204 -5.45 10.38 10.83
CA ILE A 204 -6.58 10.52 9.91
C ILE A 204 -6.17 11.32 8.67
N ALA A 205 -5.44 12.43 8.85
CA ALA A 205 -4.92 13.21 7.73
C ALA A 205 -3.97 12.38 6.84
N SER A 206 -3.10 11.56 7.45
CA SER A 206 -2.18 10.66 6.73
C SER A 206 -2.93 9.60 5.90
N GLU A 207 -3.97 8.96 6.46
CA GLU A 207 -4.84 8.02 5.75
C GLU A 207 -5.56 8.67 4.57
N ASN A 208 -5.94 9.94 4.71
CA ASN A 208 -6.53 10.76 3.66
C ASN A 208 -5.50 11.31 2.65
N LYS A 209 -4.21 10.94 2.81
CA LYS A 209 -3.08 11.42 2.01
C LYS A 209 -2.82 12.93 2.10
N ASP A 210 -3.39 13.60 3.11
CA ASP A 210 -3.07 14.98 3.47
C ASP A 210 -1.85 15.01 4.39
N TYR A 211 -0.69 14.77 3.79
CA TYR A 211 0.55 14.59 4.53
C TYR A 211 1.04 15.86 5.21
N GLU A 212 0.71 17.06 4.70
CA GLU A 212 1.13 18.32 5.32
C GLU A 212 0.33 18.59 6.59
N THR A 213 -0.99 18.42 6.57
CA THR A 213 -1.80 18.49 7.80
C THR A 213 -1.39 17.40 8.78
N ALA A 214 -1.12 16.18 8.31
CA ALA A 214 -0.60 15.11 9.17
C ALA A 214 0.69 15.53 9.89
N ILE A 215 1.64 16.13 9.17
CA ILE A 215 2.90 16.63 9.72
C ILE A 215 2.66 17.71 10.79
N GLU A 216 1.76 18.66 10.54
CA GLU A 216 1.41 19.70 11.51
C GLU A 216 0.86 19.08 12.80
N LYS A 217 -0.11 18.17 12.68
CA LYS A 217 -0.75 17.52 13.83
C LYS A 217 0.21 16.65 14.63
N TYR A 218 1.05 15.86 13.97
CA TYR A 218 2.10 15.12 14.68
C TYR A 218 3.12 16.03 15.36
N THR A 219 3.41 17.21 14.78
CA THR A 219 4.29 18.19 15.42
C THR A 219 3.67 18.73 16.71
N GLN A 220 2.39 19.06 16.71
CA GLN A 220 1.67 19.49 17.91
C GLN A 220 1.67 18.40 18.99
N ALA A 221 1.46 17.13 18.61
CA ALA A 221 1.57 16.00 19.54
C ALA A 221 2.98 15.86 20.15
N ILE A 222 4.03 16.07 19.35
CA ILE A 222 5.43 16.03 19.79
C ILE A 222 5.76 17.16 20.76
N GLU A 223 5.28 18.38 20.49
CA GLU A 223 5.51 19.55 21.34
C GLU A 223 4.90 19.36 22.74
N LEU A 224 3.72 18.75 22.80
CA LEU A 224 3.04 18.43 24.06
C LEU A 224 3.70 17.25 24.78
N ARG A 225 4.18 16.24 24.05
CA ARG A 225 4.76 15.02 24.61
C ARG A 225 6.03 14.58 23.86
N PRO A 226 7.19 15.23 24.11
CA PRO A 226 8.42 15.01 23.32
C PRO A 226 9.10 13.65 23.55
N LYS A 227 8.69 12.89 24.56
CA LYS A 227 9.19 11.52 24.84
C LYS A 227 8.23 10.44 24.35
N TRP A 228 7.41 10.74 23.34
CA TRP A 228 6.51 9.80 22.70
C TRP A 228 7.04 9.45 21.31
N ASP A 229 7.39 8.18 21.10
CA ASP A 229 8.06 7.68 19.89
C ASP A 229 7.13 7.63 18.66
N PHE A 230 5.83 7.42 18.83
CA PHE A 230 4.88 7.20 17.74
C PHE A 230 4.72 8.40 16.80
N PRO A 231 4.48 9.64 17.30
CA PRO A 231 4.34 10.80 16.43
C PRO A 231 5.57 11.04 15.55
N TYR A 232 6.79 10.81 16.08
CA TYR A 232 8.01 10.93 15.29
C TYR A 232 8.03 9.93 14.13
N ASN A 233 7.77 8.64 14.39
CA ASN A 233 7.73 7.64 13.32
C ASN A 233 6.69 7.98 12.25
N ASN A 234 5.48 8.39 12.65
CA ASN A 234 4.41 8.65 11.70
C ASN A 234 4.58 9.97 10.93
N ARG A 235 5.17 11.00 11.56
CA ARG A 235 5.59 12.21 10.87
C ARG A 235 6.73 11.93 9.89
N GLY A 236 7.68 11.08 10.28
CA GLY A 236 8.73 10.56 9.40
C GLY A 236 8.17 9.86 8.16
N ASN A 237 7.13 9.02 8.32
CA ASN A 237 6.44 8.38 7.20
C ASN A 237 5.84 9.42 6.25
N CYS A 238 5.19 10.47 6.78
CA CYS A 238 4.63 11.55 5.97
C CYS A 238 5.73 12.32 5.21
N TYR A 239 6.85 12.64 5.85
CA TYR A 239 8.01 13.24 5.19
C TYR A 239 8.54 12.35 4.06
N ALA A 240 8.69 11.04 4.29
CA ALA A 240 9.14 10.11 3.26
C ALA A 240 8.19 10.04 2.06
N LEU A 241 6.88 10.04 2.29
CA LEU A 241 5.85 10.06 1.24
C LEU A 241 5.87 11.36 0.41
N LEU A 242 6.32 12.48 1.01
CA LEU A 242 6.57 13.75 0.33
C LEU A 242 7.97 13.85 -0.32
N GLY A 243 8.81 12.80 -0.23
CA GLY A 243 10.19 12.80 -0.72
C GLY A 243 11.17 13.60 0.14
N ARG A 244 10.76 14.06 1.32
CA ARG A 244 11.55 14.77 2.33
C ARG A 244 12.35 13.79 3.19
N TYR A 245 13.25 13.04 2.56
CA TYR A 245 13.89 11.87 3.20
C TYR A 245 14.82 12.24 4.36
N GLU A 246 15.49 13.40 4.33
CA GLU A 246 16.38 13.80 5.44
C GLU A 246 15.59 14.17 6.70
N GLU A 247 14.45 14.88 6.56
CA GLU A 247 13.53 15.11 7.67
C GLU A 247 12.96 13.79 8.22
N ALA A 248 12.60 12.85 7.33
CA ALA A 248 12.16 11.51 7.73
C ALA A 248 13.23 10.77 8.56
N LEU A 249 14.49 10.79 8.10
CA LEU A 249 15.61 10.18 8.82
C LEU A 249 15.79 10.78 10.22
N ALA A 250 15.65 12.10 10.37
CA ALA A 250 15.77 12.78 11.66
C ALA A 250 14.68 12.28 12.63
N ASP A 251 13.45 12.16 12.16
CA ASP A 251 12.32 11.70 12.95
C ASP A 251 12.43 10.22 13.34
N TYR A 252 12.79 9.33 12.40
CA TYR A 252 13.00 7.92 12.74
C TYR A 252 14.14 7.72 13.75
N LYS A 253 15.23 8.52 13.65
CA LYS A 253 16.31 8.50 14.64
C LYS A 253 15.81 8.91 16.03
N HIS A 254 14.95 9.92 16.13
CA HIS A 254 14.35 10.32 17.40
C HIS A 254 13.41 9.26 17.96
N ALA A 255 12.55 8.66 17.13
CA ALA A 255 11.67 7.57 17.54
C ALA A 255 12.48 6.39 18.13
N ILE A 256 13.57 6.00 17.47
CA ILE A 256 14.50 4.94 17.91
C ILE A 256 15.26 5.33 19.19
N MET A 257 15.62 6.60 19.35
CA MET A 257 16.28 7.09 20.56
C MET A 257 15.34 6.98 21.78
N ILE A 258 14.05 7.24 21.60
CA ILE A 258 13.02 7.10 22.65
C ILE A 258 12.73 5.60 22.90
N ASN A 259 12.61 4.81 21.83
CA ASN A 259 12.32 3.39 21.88
C ASN A 259 13.31 2.58 21.01
N PRO A 260 14.42 2.10 21.59
CA PRO A 260 15.44 1.35 20.86
C PRO A 260 15.00 0.00 20.26
N ASN A 261 13.83 -0.51 20.65
CA ASN A 261 13.26 -1.77 20.15
C ASN A 261 12.15 -1.53 19.12
N TYR A 262 12.02 -0.32 18.56
CA TYR A 262 10.97 0.02 17.62
C TYR A 262 11.26 -0.51 16.20
N VAL A 263 10.88 -1.77 15.95
CA VAL A 263 11.16 -2.52 14.70
C VAL A 263 10.73 -1.77 13.44
N GLU A 264 9.53 -1.20 13.45
CA GLU A 264 8.95 -0.47 12.33
C GLU A 264 9.78 0.77 11.97
N ALA A 265 10.25 1.51 12.97
CA ALA A 265 11.06 2.72 12.77
C ALA A 265 12.42 2.40 12.12
N TYR A 266 13.05 1.27 12.47
CA TYR A 266 14.26 0.81 11.76
C TYR A 266 13.95 0.47 10.30
N SER A 267 12.86 -0.24 10.04
CA SER A 267 12.47 -0.59 8.67
C SER A 267 12.18 0.65 7.81
N ASN A 268 11.46 1.63 8.36
CA ASN A 268 11.13 2.88 7.68
C ASN A 268 12.38 3.73 7.44
N ARG A 269 13.30 3.79 8.42
CA ARG A 269 14.59 4.47 8.26
C ARG A 269 15.46 3.81 7.19
N GLY A 270 15.48 2.48 7.12
CA GLY A 270 16.15 1.74 6.06
C GLY A 270 15.61 2.08 4.67
N ASN A 271 14.29 2.20 4.51
CA ASN A 271 13.67 2.64 3.26
C ASN A 271 14.01 4.09 2.89
N ALA A 272 14.10 4.99 3.87
CA ALA A 272 14.55 6.36 3.63
C ALA A 272 16.03 6.41 3.21
N TYR A 273 16.91 5.62 3.85
CA TYR A 273 18.31 5.49 3.42
C TYR A 273 18.42 4.94 1.99
N ARG A 274 17.64 3.92 1.64
CA ARG A 274 17.56 3.40 0.26
C ARG A 274 17.23 4.50 -0.74
N SER A 275 16.20 5.31 -0.42
CA SER A 275 15.74 6.39 -1.30
C SER A 275 16.77 7.50 -1.49
N LEU A 276 17.73 7.62 -0.57
CA LEU A 276 18.89 8.51 -0.66
C LEU A 276 20.14 7.84 -1.26
N GLY A 277 20.05 6.58 -1.71
CA GLY A 277 21.19 5.81 -2.24
C GLY A 277 22.17 5.30 -1.18
N ARG A 278 21.81 5.39 0.10
CA ARG A 278 22.63 4.98 1.26
C ARG A 278 22.40 3.51 1.59
N TYR A 279 22.82 2.64 0.66
CA TYR A 279 22.46 1.21 0.70
C TYR A 279 23.06 0.44 1.87
N GLU A 280 24.25 0.80 2.35
CA GLU A 280 24.89 0.13 3.49
C GLU A 280 24.11 0.37 4.78
N GLU A 281 23.74 1.62 5.06
CA GLU A 281 22.91 1.94 6.22
C GLU A 281 21.51 1.33 6.11
N ALA A 282 20.94 1.30 4.90
CA ALA A 282 19.65 0.66 4.65
C ALA A 282 19.65 -0.84 4.96
N LEU A 283 20.71 -1.56 4.54
CA LEU A 283 20.89 -2.98 4.84
C LEU A 283 21.07 -3.21 6.36
N ALA A 284 21.89 -2.39 7.01
CA ALA A 284 22.12 -2.49 8.46
C ALA A 284 20.82 -2.32 9.27
N ASP A 285 19.98 -1.36 8.88
CA ASP A 285 18.68 -1.15 9.53
C ASP A 285 17.70 -2.32 9.29
N CYS A 286 17.69 -2.89 8.08
CA CYS A 286 16.88 -4.09 7.80
C CYS A 286 17.35 -5.30 8.61
N ASP A 287 18.67 -5.52 8.70
CA ASP A 287 19.27 -6.60 9.47
C ASP A 287 18.95 -6.45 10.96
N PHE A 288 19.04 -5.22 11.48
CA PHE A 288 18.71 -4.95 12.87
C PHE A 288 17.22 -5.14 13.16
N ALA A 289 16.31 -4.67 12.28
CA ALA A 289 14.87 -4.92 12.40
C ALA A 289 14.55 -6.42 12.41
N ILE A 290 15.22 -7.21 11.56
CA ILE A 290 15.10 -8.68 11.56
C ILE A 290 15.68 -9.28 12.85
N SER A 291 16.75 -8.73 13.41
CA SER A 291 17.32 -9.21 14.68
C SER A 291 16.36 -8.98 15.87
N LEU A 292 15.67 -7.83 15.88
CA LEU A 292 14.66 -7.50 16.89
C LEU A 292 13.40 -8.35 16.73
N ASN A 293 12.97 -8.59 15.49
CA ASN A 293 11.84 -9.45 15.16
C ASN A 293 12.15 -10.32 13.94
N SER A 294 12.63 -11.55 14.21
CA SER A 294 13.04 -12.54 13.20
C SER A 294 11.95 -12.97 12.21
N LYS A 295 10.72 -12.53 12.43
CA LYS A 295 9.55 -12.86 11.61
C LYS A 295 8.88 -11.62 10.99
N TYR A 296 9.51 -10.45 11.05
CA TYR A 296 8.96 -9.20 10.51
C TYR A 296 9.07 -9.16 8.98
N ALA A 297 7.95 -9.38 8.29
CA ALA A 297 7.94 -9.61 6.84
C ALA A 297 8.42 -8.39 6.03
N ASP A 298 8.06 -7.19 6.46
CA ASP A 298 8.43 -5.92 5.82
C ASP A 298 9.94 -5.72 5.75
N ALA A 299 10.69 -6.02 6.81
CA ALA A 299 12.15 -5.92 6.76
C ALA A 299 12.78 -6.92 5.77
N PHE A 300 12.25 -8.14 5.64
CA PHE A 300 12.69 -9.06 4.59
C PHE A 300 12.34 -8.54 3.19
N ASN A 301 11.13 -8.00 2.98
CA ASN A 301 10.77 -7.40 1.69
C ASN A 301 11.71 -6.23 1.34
N ASN A 302 11.94 -5.31 2.29
CA ASN A 302 12.77 -4.12 2.08
C ASN A 302 14.24 -4.50 1.79
N ARG A 303 14.79 -5.49 2.53
CA ARG A 303 16.12 -6.05 2.24
C ARG A 303 16.18 -6.77 0.90
N GLY A 304 15.11 -7.47 0.52
CA GLY A 304 14.95 -8.07 -0.80
C GLY A 304 14.99 -7.04 -1.94
N VAL A 305 14.33 -5.88 -1.75
CA VAL A 305 14.41 -4.77 -2.71
C VAL A 305 15.83 -4.23 -2.81
N LEU A 306 16.48 -3.98 -1.67
CA LEU A 306 17.89 -3.54 -1.63
C LEU A 306 18.81 -4.50 -2.37
N TYR A 307 18.68 -5.81 -2.12
CA TYR A 307 19.47 -6.80 -2.84
C TYR A 307 19.16 -6.82 -4.34
N SER A 308 17.91 -6.61 -4.75
CA SER A 308 17.54 -6.52 -6.16
C SER A 308 18.17 -5.30 -6.85
N GLU A 309 18.25 -4.15 -6.17
CA GLU A 309 18.90 -2.93 -6.66
C GLU A 309 20.43 -3.08 -6.74
N LEU A 310 21.02 -3.82 -5.78
CA LEU A 310 22.43 -4.20 -5.76
C LEU A 310 22.77 -5.41 -6.66
N GLU A 311 21.82 -5.84 -7.49
CA GLU A 311 21.95 -6.98 -8.41
C GLU A 311 22.26 -8.35 -7.76
N LYS A 312 22.04 -8.46 -6.45
CA LYS A 312 22.13 -9.70 -5.65
C LYS A 312 20.81 -10.47 -5.73
N TYR A 313 20.49 -10.96 -6.93
CA TYR A 313 19.15 -11.47 -7.24
C TYR A 313 18.76 -12.73 -6.47
N ASP A 314 19.70 -13.62 -6.15
CA ASP A 314 19.40 -14.86 -5.40
C ASP A 314 19.05 -14.54 -3.94
N GLU A 315 19.78 -13.63 -3.31
CA GLU A 315 19.50 -13.11 -1.97
C GLU A 315 18.16 -12.38 -1.95
N ALA A 316 17.88 -11.55 -2.96
CA ALA A 316 16.59 -10.88 -3.09
C ALA A 316 15.42 -11.88 -3.17
N ILE A 317 15.52 -12.91 -4.01
CA ILE A 317 14.49 -13.96 -4.13
C ILE A 317 14.31 -14.71 -2.81
N LYS A 318 15.41 -15.01 -2.09
CA LYS A 318 15.36 -15.68 -0.78
C LYS A 318 14.62 -14.84 0.24
N ASP A 319 14.90 -13.54 0.29
CA ASP A 319 14.25 -12.62 1.22
C ASP A 319 12.79 -12.39 0.88
N TYR A 320 12.42 -12.21 -0.40
CA TYR A 320 11.02 -12.15 -0.80
C TYR A 320 10.26 -13.44 -0.45
N LYS A 321 10.88 -14.62 -0.64
CA LYS A 321 10.29 -15.90 -0.19
C LYS A 321 10.07 -15.91 1.31
N GLN A 322 10.99 -15.35 2.09
CA GLN A 322 10.87 -15.29 3.54
C GLN A 322 9.78 -14.30 3.99
N ALA A 323 9.70 -13.13 3.36
CA ALA A 323 8.62 -12.16 3.55
C ALA A 323 7.25 -12.80 3.27
N ILE A 324 7.09 -13.44 2.11
CA ILE A 324 5.86 -14.15 1.71
C ILE A 324 5.54 -15.30 2.67
N ARG A 325 6.54 -16.05 3.14
CA ARG A 325 6.34 -17.12 4.13
C ARG A 325 5.82 -16.57 5.45
N PHE A 326 6.31 -15.41 5.87
CA PHE A 326 5.92 -14.78 7.13
C PHE A 326 4.62 -13.96 7.04
N ASN A 327 4.28 -13.48 5.84
CA ASN A 327 3.02 -12.84 5.51
C ASN A 327 2.54 -13.31 4.11
N PRO A 328 1.74 -14.38 4.03
CA PRO A 328 1.21 -14.90 2.76
C PRO A 328 0.21 -13.98 2.05
N ARG A 329 -0.26 -12.92 2.71
CA ARG A 329 -1.08 -11.85 2.12
C ARG A 329 -0.28 -10.58 1.84
N PHE A 330 1.05 -10.67 1.77
CA PHE A 330 1.88 -9.53 1.40
C PHE A 330 1.92 -9.33 -0.12
N ALA A 331 0.89 -8.70 -0.67
CA ALA A 331 0.76 -8.48 -2.12
C ALA A 331 1.99 -7.80 -2.73
N GLU A 332 2.58 -6.84 -2.02
CA GLU A 332 3.77 -6.13 -2.48
C GLU A 332 4.99 -7.06 -2.61
N ALA A 333 5.23 -7.95 -1.65
CA ALA A 333 6.34 -8.91 -1.73
C ALA A 333 6.19 -9.88 -2.91
N PHE A 334 4.96 -10.32 -3.23
CA PHE A 334 4.70 -11.07 -4.45
C PHE A 334 5.00 -10.23 -5.70
N SER A 335 4.52 -8.98 -5.76
CA SER A 335 4.76 -8.09 -6.89
C SER A 335 6.24 -7.78 -7.10
N ASN A 336 6.99 -7.52 -6.02
CA ASN A 336 8.43 -7.25 -6.06
C ASN A 336 9.21 -8.48 -6.55
N ARG A 337 8.87 -9.67 -6.06
CA ARG A 337 9.45 -10.92 -6.56
C ARG A 337 9.08 -11.19 -8.02
N ALA A 338 7.85 -10.90 -8.42
CA ALA A 338 7.38 -11.04 -9.80
C ALA A 338 8.15 -10.10 -10.75
N LYS A 339 8.34 -8.83 -10.37
CA LYS A 339 9.13 -7.85 -11.12
C LYS A 339 10.56 -8.37 -11.34
N LEU A 340 11.17 -8.93 -10.29
CA LEU A 340 12.49 -9.53 -10.38
C LEU A 340 12.49 -10.79 -11.27
N PHE A 341 11.49 -11.65 -11.18
CA PHE A 341 11.36 -12.79 -12.10
C PHE A 341 11.22 -12.35 -13.57
N SER A 342 10.43 -11.32 -13.87
CA SER A 342 10.35 -10.75 -15.22
C SER A 342 11.71 -10.22 -15.69
N LYS A 343 12.46 -9.50 -14.82
CA LYS A 343 13.83 -9.04 -15.13
C LYS A 343 14.75 -10.21 -15.51
N LEU A 344 14.58 -11.35 -14.85
CA LEU A 344 15.33 -12.59 -15.09
C LEU A 344 14.72 -13.45 -16.22
N GLN A 345 13.77 -12.95 -17.00
CA GLN A 345 13.06 -13.67 -18.07
C GLN A 345 12.30 -14.93 -17.59
N ARG A 346 12.00 -15.02 -16.29
CA ARG A 346 11.23 -16.08 -15.64
C ARG A 346 9.75 -15.71 -15.60
N ASN A 347 9.20 -15.42 -16.79
CA ASN A 347 7.88 -14.79 -16.92
C ASN A 347 6.73 -15.67 -16.40
N ASN A 348 6.85 -17.01 -16.43
CA ASN A 348 5.83 -17.89 -15.87
C ASN A 348 5.74 -17.80 -14.34
N GLU A 349 6.88 -17.70 -13.64
CA GLU A 349 6.89 -17.46 -12.19
C GLU A 349 6.37 -16.06 -11.86
N ALA A 350 6.74 -15.04 -12.65
CA ALA A 350 6.20 -13.69 -12.50
C ALA A 350 4.68 -13.65 -12.60
N LEU A 351 4.10 -14.33 -13.61
CA LEU A 351 2.64 -14.44 -13.78
C LEU A 351 1.97 -15.10 -12.56
N ALA A 352 2.57 -16.13 -11.98
CA ALA A 352 2.04 -16.81 -10.81
C ALA A 352 2.00 -15.89 -9.58
N ASP A 353 3.06 -15.12 -9.37
CA ASP A 353 3.16 -14.16 -8.27
C ASP A 353 2.22 -12.97 -8.45
N TYR A 354 2.14 -12.37 -9.65
CA TYR A 354 1.15 -11.32 -9.92
C TYR A 354 -0.29 -11.81 -9.74
N LYS A 355 -0.60 -13.05 -10.12
CA LYS A 355 -1.92 -13.64 -9.86
C LYS A 355 -2.22 -13.74 -8.36
N ARG A 356 -1.23 -14.02 -7.52
CA ARG A 356 -1.39 -13.99 -6.06
C ARG A 356 -1.56 -12.58 -5.53
N ALA A 357 -0.74 -11.62 -5.99
CA ALA A 357 -0.86 -10.21 -5.61
C ALA A 357 -2.25 -9.64 -5.92
N ILE A 358 -2.78 -9.90 -7.13
CA ILE A 358 -4.13 -9.48 -7.55
C ILE A 358 -5.23 -10.13 -6.71
N LYS A 359 -5.08 -11.41 -6.35
CA LYS A 359 -6.06 -12.08 -5.47
C LYS A 359 -6.13 -11.42 -4.09
N ILE A 360 -5.00 -10.89 -3.60
CA ILE A 360 -4.89 -10.27 -2.29
C ILE A 360 -5.40 -8.83 -2.31
N ASN A 361 -4.99 -8.05 -3.31
CA ASN A 361 -5.40 -6.67 -3.52
C ASN A 361 -5.81 -6.48 -5.00
N PRO A 362 -7.11 -6.62 -5.30
CA PRO A 362 -7.62 -6.59 -6.67
C PRO A 362 -7.75 -5.18 -7.27
N ASP A 363 -7.55 -4.13 -6.48
CA ASP A 363 -7.75 -2.72 -6.90
C ASP A 363 -6.42 -2.02 -7.23
N ASN A 364 -5.29 -2.74 -7.17
CA ASN A 364 -3.99 -2.19 -7.50
C ASN A 364 -3.71 -2.25 -9.02
N VAL A 365 -3.72 -1.08 -9.67
CA VAL A 365 -3.48 -0.88 -11.11
C VAL A 365 -2.17 -1.53 -11.58
N ASP A 366 -1.09 -1.33 -10.84
CA ASP A 366 0.26 -1.78 -11.23
C ASP A 366 0.35 -3.30 -11.32
N TYR A 367 -0.45 -4.04 -10.57
CA TYR A 367 -0.39 -5.50 -10.61
C TYR A 367 -0.93 -6.04 -11.94
N TYR A 368 -2.03 -5.48 -12.45
CA TYR A 368 -2.55 -5.84 -13.76
C TYR A 368 -1.62 -5.36 -14.86
N PHE A 369 -1.16 -4.12 -14.80
CA PHE A 369 -0.24 -3.58 -15.80
C PHE A 369 1.03 -4.44 -15.93
N ASN A 370 1.68 -4.77 -14.81
CA ASN A 370 2.91 -5.56 -14.84
C ASN A 370 2.67 -7.03 -15.22
N ARG A 371 1.51 -7.62 -14.85
CA ARG A 371 1.12 -8.95 -15.35
C ARG A 371 0.85 -8.95 -16.86
N GLY A 372 0.22 -7.89 -17.36
CA GLY A 372 0.03 -7.65 -18.79
C GLY A 372 1.36 -7.57 -19.53
N ARG A 373 2.37 -6.90 -18.95
CA ARG A 373 3.74 -6.88 -19.49
C ARG A 373 4.36 -8.26 -19.53
N ALA A 374 4.27 -9.03 -18.46
CA ALA A 374 4.76 -10.41 -18.44
C ALA A 374 4.04 -11.31 -19.47
N TYR A 375 2.76 -11.08 -19.75
CA TYR A 375 2.06 -11.73 -20.87
C TYR A 375 2.58 -11.27 -22.24
N MET A 376 2.88 -9.99 -22.42
CA MET A 376 3.51 -9.48 -23.65
C MET A 376 4.87 -10.10 -23.93
N ASP A 377 5.71 -10.23 -22.90
CA ASP A 377 7.04 -10.85 -23.02
C ASP A 377 6.94 -12.33 -23.44
N LEU A 378 5.82 -12.99 -23.09
CA LEU A 378 5.47 -14.35 -23.54
C LEU A 378 4.68 -14.37 -24.87
N GLN A 379 4.53 -13.23 -25.53
CA GLN A 379 3.73 -13.03 -26.77
C GLN A 379 2.25 -13.44 -26.62
N ARG A 380 1.72 -13.44 -25.40
CA ARG A 380 0.33 -13.76 -25.07
C ARG A 380 -0.53 -12.48 -25.10
N TYR A 381 -0.60 -11.84 -26.27
CA TYR A 381 -1.19 -10.51 -26.46
C TYR A 381 -2.67 -10.42 -26.04
N LYS A 382 -3.46 -11.49 -26.25
CA LYS A 382 -4.88 -11.50 -25.86
C LYS A 382 -5.06 -11.41 -24.34
N GLN A 383 -4.23 -12.12 -23.57
CA GLN A 383 -4.24 -12.06 -22.11
C GLN A 383 -3.73 -10.70 -21.62
N ALA A 384 -2.68 -10.17 -22.25
CA ALA A 384 -2.17 -8.84 -21.93
C ALA A 384 -3.25 -7.74 -22.09
N ILE A 385 -4.04 -7.79 -23.17
CA ILE A 385 -5.17 -6.86 -23.39
C ILE A 385 -6.20 -6.93 -22.26
N ILE A 386 -6.53 -8.12 -21.75
CA ILE A 386 -7.47 -8.28 -20.63
C ILE A 386 -6.94 -7.56 -19.40
N ASP A 387 -5.66 -7.75 -19.08
CA ASP A 387 -5.03 -7.08 -17.93
C ASP A 387 -4.91 -5.57 -18.11
N TYR A 388 -4.59 -5.09 -19.33
CA TYR A 388 -4.57 -3.66 -19.59
C TYR A 388 -5.95 -3.01 -19.56
N ASN A 389 -7.01 -3.73 -19.97
CA ASN A 389 -8.38 -3.27 -19.77
C ASN A 389 -8.66 -3.07 -18.29
N GLN A 390 -8.33 -4.05 -17.45
CA GLN A 390 -8.55 -3.94 -16.01
C GLN A 390 -7.75 -2.80 -15.38
N ALA A 391 -6.49 -2.58 -15.81
CA ALA A 391 -5.70 -1.45 -15.36
C ALA A 391 -6.35 -0.10 -15.73
N ILE A 392 -6.89 0.02 -16.95
CA ILE A 392 -7.59 1.22 -17.44
C ILE A 392 -8.93 1.42 -16.74
N ASP A 393 -9.65 0.33 -16.43
CA ASP A 393 -10.92 0.39 -15.70
C ASP A 393 -10.72 0.88 -14.25
N LEU A 394 -9.55 0.57 -13.65
CA LEU A 394 -9.16 1.07 -12.32
C LEU A 394 -8.60 2.50 -12.35
N ASP A 395 -7.89 2.87 -13.42
CA ASP A 395 -7.37 4.23 -13.65
C ASP A 395 -7.39 4.59 -15.13
N GLU A 396 -8.37 5.41 -15.51
CA GLU A 396 -8.59 5.84 -16.89
C GLU A 396 -7.47 6.73 -17.46
N ASN A 397 -6.60 7.26 -16.59
CA ASN A 397 -5.47 8.12 -16.92
C ASN A 397 -4.14 7.37 -16.91
N TYR A 398 -4.14 6.05 -16.73
CA TYR A 398 -2.93 5.23 -16.74
C TYR A 398 -2.37 5.07 -18.17
N ALA A 399 -1.68 6.11 -18.64
CA ALA A 399 -1.21 6.27 -20.02
C ALA A 399 -0.47 5.03 -20.55
N TYR A 400 0.44 4.45 -19.78
CA TYR A 400 1.23 3.30 -20.19
C TYR A 400 0.40 2.05 -20.54
N ALA A 401 -0.78 1.86 -19.91
CA ALA A 401 -1.66 0.75 -20.26
C ALA A 401 -2.24 0.92 -21.67
N TYR A 402 -2.61 2.14 -22.08
CA TYR A 402 -3.07 2.40 -23.44
C TYR A 402 -1.97 2.12 -24.46
N ASN A 403 -0.74 2.61 -24.23
CA ASN A 403 0.36 2.35 -25.15
C ASN A 403 0.63 0.84 -25.33
N ASN A 404 0.70 0.08 -24.23
CA ASN A 404 0.99 -1.34 -24.30
C ASN A 404 -0.19 -2.17 -24.84
N ARG A 405 -1.44 -1.76 -24.55
CA ARG A 405 -2.63 -2.37 -25.15
C ARG A 405 -2.71 -2.08 -26.65
N GLY A 406 -2.38 -0.86 -27.07
CA GLY A 406 -2.26 -0.45 -28.46
C GLY A 406 -1.23 -1.29 -29.21
N PHE A 407 -0.06 -1.52 -28.62
CA PHE A 407 0.94 -2.45 -29.16
C PHE A 407 0.37 -3.88 -29.29
N CYS A 408 -0.32 -4.40 -28.28
CA CYS A 408 -0.95 -5.72 -28.37
C CYS A 408 -1.97 -5.80 -29.51
N TYR A 409 -2.79 -4.76 -29.71
CA TYR A 409 -3.72 -4.69 -30.84
C TYR A 409 -3.00 -4.65 -32.18
N TYR A 410 -1.92 -3.88 -32.29
CA TYR A 410 -1.07 -3.83 -33.48
C TYR A 410 -0.53 -5.23 -33.82
N ARG A 411 0.00 -5.95 -32.83
CA ARG A 411 0.52 -7.32 -32.99
C ARG A 411 -0.55 -8.34 -33.39
N LEU A 412 -1.81 -8.07 -33.06
CA LEU A 412 -2.95 -8.90 -33.47
C LEU A 412 -3.58 -8.43 -34.80
N GLY A 413 -2.99 -7.45 -35.48
CA GLY A 413 -3.51 -6.88 -36.73
C GLY A 413 -4.76 -5.99 -36.56
N ASN A 414 -5.14 -5.65 -35.33
CA ASN A 414 -6.26 -4.75 -35.05
C ASN A 414 -5.78 -3.29 -35.03
N TYR A 415 -5.37 -2.80 -36.20
CA TYR A 415 -4.80 -1.46 -36.34
C TYR A 415 -5.75 -0.33 -35.94
N LYS A 416 -7.07 -0.52 -36.09
CA LYS A 416 -8.08 0.47 -35.66
C LYS A 416 -8.12 0.63 -34.15
N ALA A 417 -8.04 -0.46 -33.39
CA ALA A 417 -7.98 -0.39 -31.94
C ALA A 417 -6.61 0.16 -31.47
N ALA A 418 -5.52 -0.27 -32.11
CA ALA A 418 -4.19 0.27 -31.84
C ALA A 418 -4.13 1.79 -32.02
N TYR A 419 -4.69 2.31 -33.12
CA TYR A 419 -4.78 3.74 -33.39
C TYR A 419 -5.48 4.52 -32.27
N ARG A 420 -6.63 4.01 -31.79
CA ARG A 420 -7.40 4.66 -30.72
C ARG A 420 -6.61 4.72 -29.42
N ASP A 421 -6.00 3.61 -29.04
CA ASP A 421 -5.23 3.52 -27.80
C ASP A 421 -3.98 4.41 -27.84
N ILE A 422 -3.24 4.43 -28.96
CA ILE A 422 -2.04 5.26 -29.07
C ILE A 422 -2.41 6.75 -29.10
N ASN A 423 -3.51 7.15 -29.73
CA ASN A 423 -3.99 8.54 -29.63
C ASN A 423 -4.37 8.89 -28.20
N LYS A 424 -5.11 8.02 -27.49
CA LYS A 424 -5.45 8.25 -26.07
C LYS A 424 -4.19 8.34 -25.20
N TYR A 425 -3.15 7.57 -25.50
CA TYR A 425 -1.84 7.71 -24.86
C TYR A 425 -1.22 9.09 -25.14
N LEU A 426 -1.22 9.56 -26.38
CA LEU A 426 -0.69 10.88 -26.74
C LEU A 426 -1.51 12.04 -26.18
N ASP A 427 -2.82 11.88 -25.96
CA ASP A 427 -3.63 12.87 -25.22
C ASP A 427 -3.11 13.07 -23.79
N LEU A 428 -2.58 12.01 -23.18
CA LEU A 428 -2.01 12.00 -21.82
C LEU A 428 -0.49 12.30 -21.81
N SER A 429 0.21 12.03 -22.91
CA SER A 429 1.67 12.16 -23.04
C SER A 429 2.07 12.64 -24.45
N PRO A 430 1.86 13.93 -24.77
CA PRO A 430 1.93 14.43 -26.15
C PRO A 430 3.32 14.39 -26.80
N GLU A 431 4.38 14.40 -25.99
CA GLU A 431 5.77 14.53 -26.45
C GLU A 431 6.50 13.18 -26.59
N ASN A 432 5.77 12.05 -26.66
CA ASN A 432 6.38 10.74 -26.86
C ASN A 432 6.65 10.45 -28.34
N ALA A 433 7.93 10.45 -28.73
CA ALA A 433 8.39 10.28 -30.11
C ALA A 433 8.00 8.90 -30.71
N ASP A 434 8.17 7.83 -29.95
CA ASP A 434 7.82 6.46 -30.35
C ASP A 434 6.33 6.30 -30.67
N ALA A 435 5.46 6.90 -29.86
CA ALA A 435 4.02 6.84 -30.07
C ALA A 435 3.58 7.58 -31.34
N HIS A 436 4.17 8.74 -31.64
CA HIS A 436 3.98 9.39 -32.94
C HIS A 436 4.46 8.50 -34.09
N ASN A 437 5.61 7.83 -33.95
CA ASN A 437 6.11 6.91 -34.98
C ASN A 437 5.13 5.76 -35.20
N ASN A 438 4.58 5.19 -34.13
CA ASN A 438 3.60 4.11 -34.20
C ASN A 438 2.30 4.54 -34.90
N LEU A 439 1.82 5.78 -34.67
CA LEU A 439 0.70 6.33 -35.45
C LEU A 439 1.06 6.53 -36.92
N GLY A 440 2.27 6.99 -37.22
CA GLY A 440 2.79 7.10 -38.58
C GLY A 440 2.73 5.77 -39.34
N VAL A 441 3.19 4.69 -38.70
CA VAL A 441 3.11 3.33 -39.25
C VAL A 441 1.66 2.88 -39.44
N ILE A 442 0.77 3.14 -38.47
CA ILE A 442 -0.64 2.75 -38.58
C ILE A 442 -1.36 3.50 -39.70
N GLU A 443 -1.11 4.81 -39.85
CA GLU A 443 -1.69 5.61 -40.93
C GLU A 443 -1.16 5.17 -42.31
N PHE A 444 0.11 4.75 -42.40
CA PHE A 444 0.64 4.13 -43.61
C PHE A 444 -0.15 2.86 -43.96
N ILE A 445 -0.41 1.99 -42.97
CA ILE A 445 -1.19 0.76 -43.17
C ILE A 445 -2.63 1.07 -43.62
N PHE A 446 -3.20 2.19 -43.18
CA PHE A 446 -4.50 2.67 -43.66
C PHE A 446 -4.45 3.32 -45.06
N GLY A 447 -3.26 3.49 -45.65
CA GLY A 447 -3.07 4.18 -46.93
C GLY A 447 -3.12 5.72 -46.82
N ASN A 448 -3.14 6.26 -45.61
CA ASN A 448 -3.20 7.70 -45.35
C ASN A 448 -1.79 8.32 -45.32
N TYR A 449 -1.07 8.24 -46.44
CA TYR A 449 0.36 8.58 -46.51
C TYR A 449 0.69 10.03 -46.08
N LEU A 450 -0.21 10.98 -46.31
CA LEU A 450 -0.02 12.36 -45.85
C LEU A 450 0.00 12.46 -44.32
N LYS A 451 -0.97 11.83 -43.64
CA LYS A 451 -1.00 11.78 -42.17
C LYS A 451 0.17 10.98 -41.60
N ALA A 452 0.51 9.87 -42.25
CA ALA A 452 1.66 9.07 -41.88
C ALA A 452 2.94 9.94 -41.85
N LYS A 453 3.17 10.73 -42.90
CA LYS A 453 4.29 11.69 -42.97
C LYS A 453 4.24 12.75 -41.87
N GLU A 454 3.06 13.30 -41.56
CA GLU A 454 2.91 14.30 -40.49
C GLU A 454 3.37 13.74 -39.14
N PHE A 455 2.88 12.56 -38.77
CA PHE A 455 3.27 11.89 -37.52
C PHE A 455 4.77 11.55 -37.51
N LEU A 456 5.31 11.00 -38.60
CA LEU A 456 6.74 10.64 -38.69
C LEU A 456 7.65 11.88 -38.63
N ARG A 457 7.24 12.99 -39.24
CA ARG A 457 7.96 14.27 -39.12
C ARG A 457 7.87 14.84 -37.70
N LYS A 458 6.72 14.70 -37.02
CA LYS A 458 6.60 15.06 -35.61
C LYS A 458 7.54 14.22 -34.76
N THR A 459 7.67 12.90 -35.00
CA THR A 459 8.70 12.09 -34.34
C THR A 459 10.10 12.65 -34.55
N LEU A 460 10.48 12.96 -35.79
CA LEU A 460 11.81 13.51 -36.08
C LEU A 460 12.03 14.94 -35.56
N GLN A 461 10.95 15.69 -35.29
CA GLN A 461 11.04 16.96 -34.60
C GLN A 461 11.37 16.78 -33.11
N LEU A 462 10.81 15.74 -32.48
CA LEU A 462 11.05 15.40 -31.07
C LEU A 462 12.41 14.72 -30.89
N GLU A 463 12.75 13.83 -31.81
CA GLU A 463 13.98 13.05 -31.80
C GLU A 463 14.57 12.98 -33.22
N PRO A 464 15.45 13.93 -33.58
CA PRO A 464 16.02 14.03 -34.92
C PRO A 464 16.83 12.82 -35.39
N ASP A 465 17.33 12.01 -34.45
CA ASP A 465 18.11 10.80 -34.73
C ASP A 465 17.31 9.50 -34.63
N HIS A 466 15.99 9.59 -34.43
CA HIS A 466 15.11 8.43 -34.32
C HIS A 466 15.15 7.59 -35.60
N PHE A 467 15.81 6.44 -35.51
CA PHE A 467 16.08 5.57 -36.65
C PHE A 467 14.78 5.11 -37.34
N PHE A 468 13.84 4.54 -36.58
CA PHE A 468 12.60 4.00 -37.14
C PHE A 468 11.78 5.04 -37.89
N ALA A 469 11.70 6.27 -37.36
CA ALA A 469 10.96 7.33 -38.01
C ALA A 469 11.60 7.75 -39.35
N LYS A 470 12.93 7.76 -39.48
CA LYS A 470 13.61 8.01 -40.77
C LYS A 470 13.30 6.91 -41.78
N ALA A 471 13.40 5.64 -41.37
CA ALA A 471 13.11 4.49 -42.22
C ALA A 471 11.65 4.50 -42.69
N ASN A 472 10.72 4.63 -41.73
CA ASN A 472 9.29 4.65 -42.00
C ASN A 472 8.90 5.86 -42.86
N LEU A 473 9.56 7.01 -42.70
CA LEU A 473 9.33 8.19 -43.53
C LEU A 473 9.80 7.94 -44.96
N GLY A 474 11.00 7.36 -45.16
CA GLY A 474 11.50 6.99 -46.49
C GLY A 474 10.55 6.03 -47.21
N ILE A 475 10.07 4.99 -46.53
CA ILE A 475 9.09 4.03 -47.08
C ILE A 475 7.78 4.73 -47.44
N THR A 476 7.28 5.59 -46.55
CA THR A 476 6.04 6.32 -46.76
C THR A 476 6.15 7.29 -47.94
N GLN A 477 7.30 7.96 -48.09
CA GLN A 477 7.57 8.86 -49.21
C GLN A 477 7.66 8.10 -50.54
N HIS A 478 8.30 6.93 -50.55
CA HIS A 478 8.32 6.07 -51.72
C HIS A 478 6.90 5.67 -52.15
N ALA A 479 6.09 5.19 -51.20
CA ALA A 479 4.70 4.80 -51.45
C ALA A 479 3.84 5.95 -51.99
N PHE A 480 4.14 7.17 -51.54
CA PHE A 480 3.44 8.39 -51.98
C PHE A 480 3.93 8.91 -53.34
N GLY A 481 5.08 8.44 -53.84
CA GLY A 481 5.69 8.87 -55.11
C GLY A 481 6.79 9.94 -54.99
N GLU A 482 7.22 10.28 -53.77
CA GLU A 482 8.35 11.19 -53.49
C GLU A 482 9.67 10.42 -53.54
N ILE A 483 10.03 9.91 -54.73
CA ILE A 483 11.15 8.97 -54.92
C ILE A 483 12.50 9.58 -54.52
N THR A 484 12.76 10.83 -54.90
CA THR A 484 14.05 11.50 -54.63
C THR A 484 14.29 11.66 -53.13
N GLU A 485 13.28 12.12 -52.39
CA GLU A 485 13.34 12.31 -50.95
C GLU A 485 13.44 10.97 -50.22
N ALA A 486 12.68 9.96 -50.67
CA ALA A 486 12.76 8.61 -50.13
C ALA A 486 14.16 8.01 -50.29
N HIS A 487 14.76 8.16 -51.47
CA HIS A 487 16.12 7.71 -51.75
C HIS A 487 17.15 8.40 -50.87
N ALA A 488 17.01 9.72 -50.67
CA ALA A 488 17.92 10.49 -49.83
C ALA A 488 17.89 10.01 -48.37
N LEU A 489 16.70 9.80 -47.79
CA LEU A 489 16.57 9.28 -46.43
C LEU A 489 17.10 7.86 -46.30
N TRP A 490 16.83 6.99 -47.28
CA TRP A 490 17.27 5.60 -47.23
C TRP A 490 18.79 5.47 -47.36
N ARG A 491 19.42 6.24 -48.26
CA ARG A 491 20.89 6.29 -48.40
C ARG A 491 21.57 6.68 -47.09
N GLN A 492 21.02 7.65 -46.35
CA GLN A 492 21.55 8.03 -45.03
C GLN A 492 21.53 6.87 -44.01
N LEU A 493 20.56 5.96 -44.10
CA LEU A 493 20.49 4.79 -43.21
C LEU A 493 21.48 3.71 -43.65
N VAL A 494 21.62 3.48 -44.95
CA VAL A 494 22.56 2.50 -45.54
C VAL A 494 24.01 2.90 -45.30
N GLU A 495 24.35 4.18 -45.38
CA GLU A 495 25.70 4.70 -45.06
C GLU A 495 26.13 4.36 -43.61
N LYS A 496 25.17 4.19 -42.70
CA LYS A 496 25.44 3.80 -41.31
C LYS A 496 25.56 2.29 -41.15
N ASP A 497 24.76 1.52 -41.88
CA ASP A 497 24.78 0.05 -41.87
C ASP A 497 24.16 -0.52 -43.15
N GLU A 498 24.94 -1.35 -43.87
CA GLU A 498 24.53 -1.96 -45.14
C GLU A 498 23.40 -2.98 -44.98
N HIS A 499 23.16 -3.53 -43.77
CA HIS A 499 22.05 -4.46 -43.52
C HIS A 499 20.68 -3.84 -43.83
N HIS A 500 20.57 -2.50 -43.88
CA HIS A 500 19.36 -1.79 -44.30
C HIS A 500 18.99 -1.98 -45.78
N MET A 501 19.83 -2.66 -46.57
CA MET A 501 19.51 -3.10 -47.93
C MET A 501 18.76 -4.45 -47.98
N ASP A 502 18.51 -5.08 -46.84
CA ASP A 502 17.70 -6.28 -46.70
C ASP A 502 16.37 -5.96 -45.99
N ALA A 503 15.32 -5.67 -46.77
CA ALA A 503 14.00 -5.34 -46.23
C ALA A 503 13.39 -6.45 -45.36
N ASP A 504 13.74 -7.72 -45.60
CA ASP A 504 13.19 -8.84 -44.84
C ASP A 504 13.88 -8.97 -43.49
N TRP A 505 15.20 -8.78 -43.47
CA TRP A 505 15.95 -8.69 -42.24
C TRP A 505 15.50 -7.49 -41.40
N VAL A 506 15.45 -6.29 -42.00
CA VAL A 506 14.98 -5.05 -41.35
C VAL A 506 13.56 -5.21 -40.84
N GLY A 507 12.66 -5.71 -41.68
CA GLY A 507 11.25 -5.90 -41.34
C GLY A 507 11.08 -6.87 -40.17
N LYS A 508 11.87 -7.94 -40.12
CA LYS A 508 11.86 -8.93 -39.04
C LYS A 508 12.47 -8.38 -37.75
N GLU A 509 13.65 -7.77 -37.84
CA GLU A 509 14.37 -7.21 -36.70
C GLU A 509 13.53 -6.13 -36.00
N TYR A 510 12.83 -5.33 -36.81
CA TYR A 510 12.07 -4.17 -36.34
C TYR A 510 10.56 -4.41 -36.27
N ASN A 511 10.10 -5.65 -36.43
CA ASN A 511 8.70 -6.08 -36.31
C ASN A 511 7.71 -5.23 -37.16
N TRP A 512 8.09 -4.91 -38.40
CA TRP A 512 7.22 -4.20 -39.33
C TRP A 512 6.02 -5.05 -39.75
N ALA A 513 4.90 -4.38 -40.05
CA ALA A 513 3.78 -5.04 -40.69
C ALA A 513 4.11 -5.32 -42.17
N GLU A 514 3.58 -6.41 -42.72
CA GLU A 514 3.79 -6.83 -44.12
C GLU A 514 3.64 -5.69 -45.15
N PRO A 515 2.66 -4.77 -45.08
CA PRO A 515 2.56 -3.67 -46.04
C PRO A 515 3.80 -2.77 -46.07
N LEU A 516 4.44 -2.56 -44.91
CA LEU A 516 5.62 -1.72 -44.77
C LEU A 516 6.86 -2.44 -45.33
N ILE A 517 6.98 -3.74 -45.07
CA ILE A 517 8.07 -4.60 -45.59
C ILE A 517 8.01 -4.66 -47.11
N GLU A 518 6.82 -4.90 -47.66
CA GLU A 518 6.62 -4.99 -49.10
C GLU A 518 6.99 -3.68 -49.80
N GLU A 519 6.65 -2.55 -49.20
CA GLU A 519 7.01 -1.25 -49.76
C GLU A 519 8.50 -0.92 -49.59
N ALA A 520 9.13 -1.34 -48.49
CA ALA A 520 10.57 -1.26 -48.33
C ALA A 520 11.32 -2.08 -49.39
N ARG A 521 10.84 -3.28 -49.75
CA ARG A 521 11.42 -4.08 -50.85
C ARG A 521 11.42 -3.30 -52.16
N LYS A 522 10.32 -2.61 -52.49
CA LYS A 522 10.21 -1.80 -53.72
C LYS A 522 11.15 -0.60 -53.68
N LEU A 523 11.22 0.10 -52.55
CA LEU A 523 12.14 1.22 -52.36
C LEU A 523 13.59 0.77 -52.60
N ILE A 524 14.01 -0.32 -51.96
CA ILE A 524 15.37 -0.87 -52.10
C ILE A 524 15.65 -1.32 -53.55
N ALA A 525 14.69 -1.97 -54.21
CA ALA A 525 14.85 -2.36 -55.61
C ALA A 525 15.00 -1.13 -56.52
N SER A 526 14.23 -0.07 -56.28
CA SER A 526 14.32 1.19 -57.03
C SER A 526 15.64 1.91 -56.83
N LEU A 527 16.24 1.82 -55.63
CA LEU A 527 17.56 2.37 -55.33
C LEU A 527 18.66 1.66 -56.11
N LYS A 528 18.64 0.31 -56.13
CA LYS A 528 19.63 -0.50 -56.87
C LYS A 528 19.59 -0.23 -58.38
N GLY A 529 18.40 -0.02 -58.94
CA GLY A 529 18.24 0.30 -60.36
C GLY A 529 18.51 1.76 -60.74
N ALA A 530 18.75 2.65 -59.76
CA ALA A 530 19.09 4.06 -59.99
C ALA A 530 20.61 4.33 -59.94
N ASP A 531 21.40 3.37 -59.41
CA ASP A 531 22.86 3.43 -59.35
C ASP A 531 23.54 2.71 -60.56
N GLU A 532 22.75 2.07 -61.44
CA GLU A 532 23.14 1.56 -62.78
C GLU A 532 22.79 2.58 -63.88
#